data_AF-A0A3M1YNI8-F1
#
_entry.id   AF-A0A3M1YNI8-F1
#
_cell.length_a   1.000
_cell.length_b   1.000
_cell.length_c   1.000
_cell.angle_alpha   90.00
_cell.angle_beta   90.00
_cell.angle_gamma   90.00
#
_symmetry.space_group_name_H-M   'P 1'
#
loop_
_entity.id
_entity.type
_entity.pdbx_description
1 polymer ?
#
loop_
_entity_poly.entity_id
_entity_poly.type
_entity_poly.pdbx_seq_one_letter_code
_entity_poly.pdbx_strand_id
1 'polypeptide(L)' 'MIYKVSYVVKGGNFPGGIKNETERPVIGQKVRIGPHTFEVIEILEIMPPRDDFQFLHVTVQPIEEAQQEAPS' A
#
# COMPACT_ATOMS: atom_id res chain seq x y z
N MET A 1 -1.57 18.14 -5.71
CA MET A 1 -0.63 17.17 -5.11
C MET A 1 -1.04 15.73 -5.39
N ILE A 2 -0.18 14.94 -6.04
CA ILE A 2 -0.32 13.51 -6.31
C ILE A 2 0.80 12.75 -5.59
N TYR A 3 0.46 11.67 -4.88
CA TYR A 3 1.44 10.79 -4.25
C TYR A 3 1.74 9.62 -5.17
N LYS A 4 2.99 9.50 -5.62
CA LYS A 4 3.46 8.33 -6.38
C LYS A 4 3.98 7.31 -5.39
N VAL A 5 3.13 6.33 -5.09
CA VAL A 5 3.33 5.37 -4.02
C VAL A 5 3.85 4.05 -4.57
N SER A 6 5.01 3.61 -4.09
CA SER A 6 5.55 2.27 -4.31
C SER A 6 5.16 1.39 -3.13
N TYR A 7 4.14 0.55 -3.31
CA TYR A 7 3.71 -0.43 -2.33
C TYR A 7 4.58 -1.69 -2.39
N VAL A 8 5.18 -2.06 -1.26
CA VAL A 8 5.98 -3.27 -1.09
C VAL A 8 5.32 -4.16 -0.05
N VAL A 9 5.06 -5.40 -0.41
CA VAL A 9 4.45 -6.36 0.51
C VAL A 9 5.52 -6.99 1.40
N LYS A 10 5.34 -6.86 2.72
CA LYS A 10 6.18 -7.50 3.73
C LYS A 10 6.26 -9.00 3.49
N GLY A 11 7.47 -9.55 3.53
CA GLY A 11 7.73 -10.97 3.32
C GLY A 11 7.83 -11.40 1.86
N GLY A 12 7.53 -10.53 0.89
CA GLY A 12 7.78 -10.79 -0.54
C GLY A 12 6.90 -11.85 -1.20
N ASN A 13 5.88 -12.36 -0.50
CA ASN A 13 5.01 -13.43 -1.00
C ASN A 13 3.98 -12.97 -2.04
N PHE A 14 3.72 -11.66 -2.12
CA PHE A 14 2.78 -11.07 -3.07
C PHE A 14 3.49 -10.00 -3.92
N PRO A 15 3.07 -9.82 -5.18
CA PRO A 15 3.57 -8.72 -5.99
C PRO A 15 3.19 -7.39 -5.34
N GLY A 16 4.17 -6.49 -5.25
CA GLY A 16 3.91 -5.08 -4.90
C GLY A 16 3.27 -4.33 -6.07
N GLY A 17 3.27 -3.00 -6.00
CA GLY A 17 2.75 -2.18 -7.09
C GLY A 17 3.07 -0.71 -6.93
N ILE A 18 3.04 0.02 -8.05
CA ILE A 18 3.17 1.48 -8.03
C ILE A 18 1.83 2.09 -8.43
N LYS A 19 1.31 3.01 -7.60
CA LYS A 19 0.04 3.71 -7.86
C LYS A 19 0.20 5.20 -7.63
N ASN A 20 -0.62 5.97 -8.31
CA ASN A 20 -0.82 7.39 -8.00
C ASN A 20 -2.03 7.48 -7.06
N GLU A 21 -1.82 8.07 -5.88
CA GLU A 21 -2.86 8.32 -4.89
C GLU A 21 -3.11 9.83 -4.81
N THR A 22 -4.36 10.23 -4.68
CA THR A 22 -4.76 11.64 -4.48
C THR A 22 -4.66 12.06 -3.01
N GLU A 23 -4.61 11.08 -2.11
CA GLU A 23 -4.48 11.27 -0.67
C GLU A 23 -3.20 10.60 -0.17
N ARG A 24 -2.58 11.18 0.85
CA ARG A 24 -1.38 10.60 1.45
C ARG A 24 -1.77 9.30 2.16
N PRO A 25 -1.07 8.18 1.91
CA PRO A 25 -1.29 6.97 2.67
C PRO A 25 -1.11 7.19 4.17
N VAL A 26 -1.82 6.39 4.98
CA VAL A 26 -1.74 6.46 6.44
C VAL A 26 -1.47 5.06 7.01
N ILE A 27 -0.68 4.98 8.08
CA ILE A 27 -0.47 3.71 8.80
C ILE A 27 -1.81 3.18 9.33
N GLY A 28 -2.07 1.89 9.16
CA GLY A 28 -3.34 1.21 9.45
C GLY A 28 -4.38 1.32 8.32
N GLN A 29 -4.12 2.10 7.27
CA GLN A 29 -5.01 2.17 6.12
C GLN A 29 -5.04 0.83 5.38
N LYS A 30 -6.25 0.39 5.00
CA LYS A 30 -6.43 -0.75 4.09
C LYS A 30 -6.28 -0.29 2.65
N VAL A 31 -5.42 -0.96 1.90
CA VAL A 31 -5.17 -0.69 0.48
C VAL A 31 -5.35 -1.96 -0.33
N ARG A 32 -5.96 -1.83 -1.51
CA ARG A 32 -6.13 -2.93 -2.45
C ARG A 32 -5.04 -2.89 -3.51
N ILE A 33 -4.30 -3.98 -3.65
CA ILE A 33 -3.26 -4.17 -4.67
C ILE A 33 -3.63 -5.43 -5.45
N GLY A 34 -4.07 -5.24 -6.69
CA GLY A 34 -4.65 -6.31 -7.49
C GLY A 34 -5.87 -6.95 -6.80
N PRO A 35 -5.92 -8.28 -6.64
CA PRO A 35 -7.05 -8.96 -6.01
C PRO A 35 -6.98 -8.98 -4.47
N HIS A 36 -5.89 -8.53 -3.85
CA HIS A 36 -5.66 -8.68 -2.41
C HIS A 36 -5.77 -7.35 -1.64
N THR A 37 -6.18 -7.45 -0.38
CA THR A 37 -6.22 -6.33 0.58
C THR A 37 -5.03 -6.42 1.52
N PHE A 38 -4.39 -5.27 1.76
CA PHE A 38 -3.23 -5.14 2.64
C PHE A 38 -3.44 -3.98 3.60
N GLU A 39 -2.74 -4.01 4.73
CA GLU A 39 -2.68 -2.91 5.69
C GLU A 39 -1.33 -2.20 5.58
N VAL A 40 -1.35 -0.87 5.54
CA VAL A 40 -0.14 -0.03 5.57
C VAL A 40 0.50 -0.08 6.96
N ILE A 41 1.77 -0.46 7.02
CA ILE A 41 2.51 -0.56 8.29
C ILE A 41 3.69 0.40 8.38
N GLU A 42 4.16 0.92 7.25
CA GLU A 42 5.29 1.84 7.19
C GLU A 42 5.16 2.76 5.99
N ILE A 43 5.56 4.02 6.16
CA ILE A 43 5.60 5.02 5.09
C ILE A 43 6.94 5.74 5.19
N LEU A 44 7.72 5.66 4.12
CA LEU A 44 8.99 6.35 3.97
C LEU A 44 8.91 7.36 2.82
N GLU A 45 9.27 8.61 3.10
CA GLU A 45 9.46 9.61 2.06
C GLU A 45 10.81 9.39 1.38
N ILE A 46 10.80 9.06 0.09
CA ILE A 46 12.05 8.78 -0.65
C ILE A 46 12.77 10.10 -0.97
N MET A 47 12.01 11.14 -1.25
CA MET A 47 12.51 12.48 -1.55
C MET A 47 11.49 13.54 -1.10
N PRO A 48 11.96 14.77 -0.84
CA PRO A 48 11.06 15.88 -0.58
C PRO A 48 10.03 16.06 -1.72
N PRO A 49 8.81 16.53 -1.41
CA PRO A 49 7.83 16.91 -2.43
C PRO A 49 8.44 17.88 -3.46
N ARG A 50 8.08 17.70 -4.73
CA ARG A 50 8.46 18.61 -5.82
C ARG A 50 7.22 19.00 -6.58
N ASP A 51 7.02 20.31 -6.75
CA ASP A 51 5.84 20.88 -7.39
C ASP A 51 4.56 20.26 -6.80
N ASP A 52 3.80 19.54 -7.63
CA ASP A 52 2.54 18.91 -7.28
C ASP A 52 2.64 17.38 -7.13
N PHE A 53 3.83 16.82 -6.89
CA PHE A 53 3.97 15.38 -6.59
C PHE A 53 4.97 15.04 -5.47
N GLN A 54 4.75 13.90 -4.81
CA GLN A 54 5.65 13.33 -3.81
C GLN A 54 5.83 11.82 -4.02
N PHE A 55 7.06 11.33 -3.88
CA PHE A 55 7.37 9.90 -3.94
C PHE A 55 7.39 9.27 -2.55
N LEU A 56 6.58 8.23 -2.38
CA LEU A 56 6.48 7.49 -1.12
C LEU A 56 6.81 6.02 -1.35
N HIS A 57 7.59 5.43 -0.45
CA HIS A 57 7.72 3.99 -0.29
C HIS A 57 6.79 3.56 0.84
N VAL A 58 5.92 2.58 0.58
CA VAL A 58 4.93 2.14 1.57
C VAL A 58 5.04 0.63 1.74
N THR A 59 5.41 0.21 2.94
CA THR A 59 5.41 -1.21 3.30
C THR A 59 4.00 -1.59 3.76
N VAL A 60 3.46 -2.67 3.19
CA VAL A 60 2.15 -3.21 3.54
C VAL A 60 2.25 -4.65 3.98
N GLN A 61 1.33 -5.10 4.83
CA GLN A 61 1.22 -6.51 5.21
C GLN A 61 -0.12 -7.07 4.74
N PRO A 62 -0.19 -8.35 4.34
CA PRO A 62 -1.47 -9.00 4.08
C PRO A 62 -2.34 -8.89 5.33
N ILE A 63 -3.58 -8.47 5.16
CA ILE A 63 -4.57 -8.68 6.19
C ILE A 63 -4.94 -10.15 6.04
N GLU A 64 -4.89 -10.93 7.11
CA GLU A 64 -5.55 -12.23 7.14
C GLU A 64 -7.06 -11.96 6.99
N GLU A 65 -7.52 -11.73 5.75
CA GLU A 65 -8.91 -11.95 5.41
C GLU A 65 -9.10 -13.44 5.65
N ALA A 66 -9.67 -13.74 6.81
CA ALA A 66 -10.06 -15.08 7.21
C ALA A 66 -10.56 -15.83 5.98
N GLN A 67 -9.96 -16.98 5.68
CA GLN A 67 -10.66 -18.04 4.96
C GLN A 67 -11.89 -18.44 5.80
N GLN A 68 -12.93 -17.60 5.78
CA GLN A 68 -14.23 -17.85 6.37
C GLN A 68 -15.26 -17.16 5.49
N GLU A 69 -15.50 -17.76 4.33
CA GLU A 69 -16.83 -17.83 3.72
C GLU A 69 -16.80 -18.85 2.57
N ALA A 70 -16.82 -20.13 2.95
CA ALA A 70 -17.56 -21.17 2.25
C ALA A 70 -17.67 -22.42 3.13
N PRO A 71 -18.71 -22.57 3.97
CA PRO A 71 -19.32 -23.85 4.18
C PRO A 71 -20.41 -24.05 3.11
N SER A 72 -20.11 -24.99 2.21
CA SER A 72 -20.97 -25.97 1.51
C SER A 72 -22.43 -25.62 1.22
#